data_AF-A0A9X3F9T6-F1
#
_entry.id   AF-A0A9X3F9T6-F1
#
_cell.length_a   1.000
_cell.length_b   1.000
_cell.length_c   1.000
_cell.angle_alpha   90.00
_cell.angle_beta   90.00
_cell.angle_gamma   90.00
#
_symmetry.space_group_name_H-M   'P 1'
#
loop_
_entity.id
_entity.type
_entity.pdbx_description
1 polymer ?
#
loop_
_entity_poly.entity_id
_entity_poly.type
_entity_poly.pdbx_seq_one_letter_code
_entity_poly.pdbx_strand_id
1 'polypeptide(L)'
;MGKTGKIVTIVLWALLIVSAVLIVSLMVNINEDVDTDPAMNSWVNTNLIWAYILTAIGAGVAIFAGLAHTATDKKAAKNGIISLAFMGGVVLISYLLASPEIPQFIGVDKFINDGTLTESVAKLVDTGLYATYILLALAILSIAGMSVARLFK
;
A
#
# COMPACT_ATOMS: atom_id res chain seq x y z
N MET A 1 -11.77 -13.54 28.65
CA MET A 1 -11.93 -13.36 27.19
C MET A 1 -13.35 -13.73 26.78
N GLY A 2 -14.08 -12.81 26.13
CA GLY A 2 -15.37 -13.13 25.51
C GLY A 2 -15.24 -14.14 24.37
N LYS A 3 -16.37 -14.71 23.91
CA LYS A 3 -16.40 -15.73 22.84
C LYS A 3 -15.69 -15.25 21.56
N THR A 4 -15.89 -13.99 21.16
CA THR A 4 -15.22 -13.35 20.01
C THR A 4 -13.70 -13.31 20.17
N GLY A 5 -13.20 -12.93 21.36
CA GLY A 5 -11.76 -12.86 21.61
C GLY A 5 -11.07 -14.22 21.53
N LYS A 6 -11.76 -15.30 21.94
CA LYS A 6 -11.25 -16.66 21.79
C LYS A 6 -11.14 -17.07 20.31
N ILE A 7 -12.16 -16.77 19.50
CA ILE A 7 -12.15 -17.08 18.06
C ILE A 7 -11.01 -16.36 17.35
N VAL A 8 -10.86 -15.04 17.59
CA VAL A 8 -9.77 -14.25 16.99
C VAL A 8 -8.41 -14.82 17.37
N THR A 9 -8.22 -15.19 18.64
CA THR A 9 -6.96 -15.77 19.11
C THR A 9 -6.66 -17.10 18.43
N ILE A 10 -7.65 -17.99 18.28
CA ILE A 10 -7.49 -19.27 17.58
C ILE A 10 -7.08 -19.04 16.11
N VAL A 11 -7.74 -18.12 15.42
CA VAL A 11 -7.42 -17.80 14.02
C VAL A 11 -5.99 -17.26 13.90
N LEU A 12 -5.58 -16.34 14.78
CA LEU A 12 -4.22 -15.80 14.78
C LEU A 12 -3.16 -16.88 15.01
N TRP A 13 -3.40 -17.79 15.97
CA TRP A 13 -2.50 -18.92 16.19
C TRP A 13 -2.43 -19.85 14.98
N ALA A 14 -3.55 -20.12 14.32
CA ALA A 14 -3.55 -20.92 13.10
C ALA A 14 -2.72 -20.26 11.99
N LEU A 15 -2.89 -18.95 11.75
CA LEU A 15 -2.10 -18.21 10.76
C LEU A 15 -0.61 -18.20 11.08
N LEU A 16 -0.25 -18.03 12.37
CA LEU A 16 1.14 -18.08 12.81
C LEU A 16 1.75 -19.47 12.62
N ILE A 17 1.03 -20.53 12.97
CA ILE A 17 1.51 -21.91 12.80
C ILE A 17 1.75 -22.22 11.33
N VAL A 18 0.80 -21.89 10.45
CA VAL A 18 0.97 -22.08 9.00
C VAL A 18 2.18 -21.31 8.49
N SER A 19 2.34 -20.05 8.90
CA SER A 19 3.48 -19.22 8.50
C SER A 19 4.81 -19.79 8.98
N ALA A 20 4.88 -20.27 10.23
CA ALA A 20 6.07 -20.89 10.79
C ALA A 20 6.44 -22.17 10.01
N VAL A 21 5.46 -23.01 9.70
CA VAL A 21 5.69 -24.22 8.90
C VAL A 21 6.23 -23.86 7.51
N LEU A 22 5.62 -22.90 6.81
CA LEU A 22 6.06 -22.51 5.47
C LEU A 22 7.47 -21.90 5.44
N ILE A 23 7.82 -21.09 6.43
CA ILE A 23 9.17 -20.52 6.57
C ILE A 23 10.18 -21.62 6.86
N VAL A 24 9.90 -22.51 7.82
CA VAL A 24 10.79 -23.64 8.13
C VAL A 24 10.97 -24.55 6.92
N SER A 25 9.88 -24.87 6.21
CA SER A 25 9.94 -25.67 4.98
C SER A 25 10.79 -25.03 3.90
N LEU A 26 10.71 -23.70 3.73
CA LEU A 26 11.61 -23.00 2.82
C LEU A 26 13.06 -23.13 3.27
N MET A 27 13.37 -22.79 4.53
CA MET A 27 14.74 -22.78 5.06
C MET A 27 15.43 -24.16 4.96
N VAL A 28 14.69 -25.24 5.19
CA VAL A 28 15.22 -26.61 5.11
C VAL A 28 15.48 -27.05 3.66
N ASN A 29 14.82 -26.43 2.68
CA ASN A 29 14.93 -26.78 1.25
C ASN A 29 15.74 -25.74 0.45
N ILE A 30 16.50 -24.86 1.11
CA ILE A 30 17.43 -23.96 0.43
C ILE A 30 18.59 -24.80 -0.11
N ASN A 31 18.87 -24.64 -1.40
CA ASN A 31 20.02 -25.25 -2.07
C ASN A 31 20.96 -24.12 -2.50
N GLU A 32 22.13 -24.04 -1.87
CA GLU A 32 23.12 -22.98 -2.13
C GLU A 32 23.98 -23.27 -3.38
N ASP A 33 23.98 -24.51 -3.86
CA ASP A 33 24.82 -24.95 -4.98
C ASP A 33 24.11 -24.85 -6.34
N VAL A 34 22.77 -24.80 -6.34
CA VAL A 34 21.94 -24.82 -7.55
C VAL A 34 20.82 -23.77 -7.46
N ASP A 35 21.02 -22.64 -8.13
CA ASP A 35 20.07 -21.52 -8.14
C ASP A 35 18.67 -21.89 -8.71
N THR A 36 18.59 -22.92 -9.55
CA THR A 36 17.35 -23.35 -10.21
C THR A 36 16.75 -24.63 -9.63
N ASP A 37 17.02 -24.95 -8.37
CA ASP A 37 16.44 -26.13 -7.73
C ASP A 37 14.89 -26.07 -7.76
N PRO A 38 14.20 -27.05 -8.38
CA PRO A 38 12.74 -27.08 -8.45
C PRO A 38 12.06 -27.10 -7.08
N ALA A 39 12.65 -27.74 -6.07
CA ALA A 39 12.10 -27.81 -4.72
C ALA A 39 12.18 -26.45 -4.03
N MET A 40 13.35 -25.79 -4.08
CA MET A 40 13.54 -24.43 -3.54
C MET A 40 12.57 -23.44 -4.19
N ASN A 41 12.47 -23.44 -5.52
CA ASN A 41 11.56 -22.56 -6.25
C ASN A 41 10.08 -22.78 -5.88
N SER A 42 9.67 -24.03 -5.68
CA SER A 42 8.31 -24.35 -5.23
C SER A 42 8.01 -23.77 -3.84
N TRP A 43 8.95 -23.88 -2.90
CA TRP A 43 8.80 -23.32 -1.55
C TRP A 43 8.80 -21.80 -1.52
N VAL A 44 9.63 -21.15 -2.35
CA VAL A 44 9.62 -19.70 -2.53
C VAL A 44 8.26 -19.24 -3.05
N ASN A 45 7.77 -19.85 -4.12
CA ASN A 45 6.47 -19.50 -4.70
C ASN A 45 5.32 -19.72 -3.71
N THR A 46 5.34 -20.83 -2.95
CA THR A 46 4.33 -21.13 -1.94
C THR A 46 4.32 -20.07 -0.82
N ASN A 47 5.49 -19.65 -0.34
CA ASN A 47 5.61 -18.59 0.66
C ASN A 47 5.12 -17.23 0.12
N LEU A 48 5.43 -16.94 -1.15
CA LEU A 48 5.00 -15.70 -1.80
C LEU A 48 3.48 -15.64 -1.95
N ILE A 49 2.85 -16.73 -2.38
CA ILE A 49 1.39 -16.87 -2.44
C ILE A 49 0.77 -16.69 -1.05
N TRP A 50 1.35 -17.31 -0.02
CA TRP A 50 0.87 -17.15 1.36
C TRP A 50 0.96 -15.70 1.84
N ALA A 51 2.06 -15.00 1.53
CA ALA A 51 2.21 -13.58 1.84
C ALA A 51 1.14 -12.71 1.16
N TYR A 52 0.81 -13.01 -0.11
CA TYR A 52 -0.28 -12.33 -0.80
C TYR A 52 -1.64 -12.58 -0.16
N ILE A 53 -1.92 -13.83 0.27
CA ILE A 53 -3.15 -14.17 1.00
C ILE A 53 -3.24 -13.39 2.32
N LEU A 54 -2.18 -13.40 3.13
CA LEU A 54 -2.14 -12.67 4.40
C LEU A 54 -2.32 -11.16 4.19
N THR A 55 -1.68 -10.61 3.17
CA THR A 55 -1.81 -9.19 2.81
C THR A 55 -3.25 -8.86 2.40
N ALA A 56 -3.87 -9.69 1.56
CA ALA A 56 -5.24 -9.50 1.11
C ALA A 56 -6.24 -9.57 2.29
N ILE A 57 -6.07 -10.54 3.19
CA ILE A 57 -6.91 -10.65 4.40
C ILE A 57 -6.70 -9.44 5.30
N GLY A 58 -5.45 -9.06 5.57
CA GLY A 58 -5.11 -7.92 6.43
C GLY A 58 -5.68 -6.60 5.88
N ALA A 59 -5.46 -6.33 4.60
CA ALA A 59 -6.03 -5.18 3.91
C ALA A 59 -7.57 -5.21 3.94
N GLY A 60 -8.19 -6.36 3.66
CA GLY A 60 -9.63 -6.53 3.70
C GLY A 60 -10.24 -6.25 5.08
N VAL A 61 -9.62 -6.78 6.16
CA VAL A 61 -10.04 -6.51 7.54
C VAL A 61 -9.86 -5.04 7.90
N ALA A 62 -8.76 -4.41 7.50
CA ALA A 62 -8.51 -2.99 7.75
C ALA A 62 -9.57 -2.10 7.07
N ILE A 63 -9.87 -2.37 5.81
CA ILE A 63 -10.93 -1.67 5.07
C ILE A 63 -12.28 -1.88 5.74
N PHE A 64 -12.64 -3.14 6.04
CA PHE A 64 -13.92 -3.45 6.67
C PHE A 64 -14.08 -2.79 8.05
N ALA A 65 -13.04 -2.87 8.89
CA ALA A 65 -13.04 -2.22 10.20
C ALA A 65 -13.16 -0.70 10.08
N GLY A 66 -12.44 -0.09 9.13
CA GLY A 66 -12.54 1.33 8.82
C GLY A 66 -13.95 1.73 8.40
N LEU A 67 -14.56 0.98 7.47
CA LEU A 67 -15.92 1.22 6.99
C LEU A 67 -16.96 0.99 8.09
N ALA A 68 -16.86 -0.07 8.88
CA ALA A 68 -17.78 -0.36 9.98
C ALA A 68 -17.71 0.70 11.07
N HIS A 69 -16.51 1.19 11.39
CA HIS A 69 -16.33 2.29 12.34
C HIS A 69 -16.91 3.60 11.80
N THR A 70 -16.66 3.89 10.52
CA THR A 70 -17.22 5.05 9.81
C THR A 70 -18.75 5.00 9.77
N ALA A 71 -19.36 3.83 9.55
CA ALA A 71 -20.81 3.67 9.47
C ALA A 71 -21.52 3.79 10.83
N THR A 72 -20.85 3.43 11.93
CA THR A 72 -21.44 3.44 13.27
C THR A 72 -21.24 4.77 14.01
N ASP A 73 -20.17 5.50 13.70
CA ASP A 73 -19.87 6.80 14.32
C ASP A 73 -20.07 7.95 13.31
N LYS A 74 -21.11 8.76 13.52
CA LYS A 74 -21.43 9.93 12.67
C LYS A 74 -20.28 10.96 12.60
N LYS A 75 -19.48 11.09 13.66
CA LYS A 75 -18.33 11.99 13.70
C LYS A 75 -17.17 11.40 12.89
N ALA A 76 -16.94 10.09 13.00
CA ALA A 76 -15.99 9.38 12.16
C ALA A 76 -16.39 9.45 10.68
N ALA A 77 -17.67 9.25 10.36
CA ALA A 77 -18.22 9.41 9.01
C ALA A 77 -17.91 10.78 8.41
N LYS A 78 -18.22 11.85 9.14
CA LYS A 78 -17.97 13.22 8.67
C LYS A 78 -16.48 13.45 8.42
N ASN A 79 -15.62 13.04 9.34
CA ASN A 79 -14.17 13.21 9.19
C ASN A 79 -13.61 12.38 8.03
N GLY A 80 -14.13 11.16 7.83
CA GLY A 80 -13.76 10.29 6.70
C GLY A 80 -14.19 10.86 5.35
N ILE A 81 -15.39 11.46 5.26
CA ILE A 81 -15.83 12.15 4.04
C ILE A 81 -14.95 13.36 3.76
N ILE A 82 -14.59 14.14 4.79
CA ILE A 82 -13.69 15.29 4.64
C ILE A 82 -12.31 14.84 4.16
N SER A 83 -11.75 13.76 4.71
CA SER A 83 -10.44 13.25 4.27
C SER A 83 -10.48 12.71 2.84
N LEU A 84 -11.55 12.01 2.45
CA LEU A 84 -11.76 11.56 1.08
C LEU A 84 -11.93 12.73 0.10
N ALA A 85 -12.73 13.73 0.46
CA ALA A 85 -12.91 14.92 -0.35
C ALA A 85 -11.59 15.70 -0.52
N PHE A 86 -10.81 15.82 0.56
CA PHE A 86 -9.49 16.42 0.54
C PHE A 86 -8.54 15.65 -0.38
N MET A 87 -8.46 14.33 -0.23
CA MET A 87 -7.60 13.50 -1.07
C MET A 87 -8.01 13.52 -2.54
N GLY A 88 -9.32 13.46 -2.81
CA GLY A 88 -9.88 13.64 -4.14
C GLY A 88 -9.55 15.01 -4.73
N GLY A 89 -9.61 16.08 -3.92
CA GLY A 89 -9.20 17.42 -4.31
C GLY A 89 -7.71 17.51 -4.66
N VAL A 90 -6.84 16.89 -3.87
CA VAL A 90 -5.40 16.83 -4.16
C VAL A 90 -5.14 16.08 -5.47
N VAL A 91 -5.76 14.92 -5.66
CA VAL A 91 -5.61 14.14 -6.91
C VAL A 91 -6.14 14.93 -8.12
N LEU A 92 -7.29 15.59 -7.99
CA LEU A 92 -7.86 16.42 -9.04
C LEU A 92 -6.93 17.57 -9.42
N ILE A 93 -6.45 18.34 -8.44
CA ILE A 93 -5.52 19.45 -8.67
C ILE A 93 -4.23 18.93 -9.32
N SER A 94 -3.70 17.82 -8.82
CA SER A 94 -2.49 17.20 -9.36
C SER A 94 -2.69 16.75 -10.81
N TYR A 95 -3.84 16.17 -11.14
CA TYR A 95 -4.15 15.73 -12.50
C TYR A 95 -4.36 16.90 -13.47
N LEU A 96 -4.88 18.02 -12.97
CA LEU A 96 -5.03 19.25 -13.75
C LEU A 96 -3.68 19.92 -14.02
N LEU A 97 -2.71 19.79 -13.12
CA LEU A 97 -1.34 20.29 -13.29
C LEU A 97 -0.44 19.34 -14.09
N ALA A 98 -0.76 18.05 -14.11
CA ALA A 98 0.03 17.03 -14.77
C ALA A 98 0.05 17.17 -16.30
N SER A 99 1.22 16.99 -16.88
CA SER A 99 1.45 17.00 -18.33
C SER A 99 1.41 15.58 -18.91
N PRO A 100 0.81 15.38 -20.10
CA PRO A 100 0.91 14.11 -20.84
C PRO A 100 2.23 13.95 -21.61
N GLU A 101 3.13 14.94 -21.57
CA GLU A 101 4.39 14.90 -22.29
C GLU A 101 5.28 13.74 -21.84
N ILE A 102 5.79 12.98 -22.81
CA ILE A 102 6.65 11.83 -22.52
C ILE A 102 8.06 12.33 -22.17
N PRO A 103 8.58 12.01 -20.96
CA PRO A 103 9.90 12.46 -20.54
C PRO A 103 10.99 11.84 -21.41
N GLN A 104 11.96 12.66 -21.83
CA GLN A 104 13.08 12.23 -22.67
C GLN A 104 14.23 11.77 -21.79
N PHE A 105 14.56 10.48 -21.82
CA PHE A 105 15.71 9.89 -21.13
C PHE A 105 16.31 8.76 -21.96
N ILE A 106 17.56 8.38 -21.65
CA ILE A 106 18.28 7.33 -22.38
C ILE A 106 17.51 6.01 -22.25
N GLY A 107 17.10 5.43 -23.37
CA GLY A 107 16.34 4.17 -23.43
C GLY A 107 14.82 4.30 -23.38
N VAL A 108 14.27 5.53 -23.43
CA VAL A 108 12.81 5.77 -23.47
C VAL A 108 12.14 5.08 -24.66
N ASP A 109 12.83 5.00 -25.81
CA ASP A 109 12.30 4.40 -27.04
C ASP A 109 11.84 2.95 -26.85
N LYS A 110 12.52 2.18 -25.98
CA LYS A 110 12.13 0.81 -25.66
C LYS A 110 10.73 0.76 -25.02
N PHE A 111 10.46 1.65 -24.07
CA PHE A 111 9.19 1.66 -23.35
C PHE A 111 8.02 2.17 -24.22
N ILE A 112 8.32 3.10 -25.13
CA ILE A 112 7.36 3.57 -26.14
C ILE A 112 7.03 2.43 -27.12
N ASN A 113 8.05 1.75 -27.65
CA ASN A 113 7.88 0.65 -28.60
C ASN A 113 7.16 -0.56 -27.99
N ASP A 114 7.44 -0.87 -26.72
CA ASP A 114 6.78 -1.96 -25.97
C ASP A 114 5.34 -1.57 -25.52
N GLY A 115 4.89 -0.34 -25.80
CA GLY A 115 3.55 0.17 -25.44
C GLY A 115 3.35 0.38 -23.93
N THR A 116 4.40 0.23 -23.13
CA THR A 116 4.37 0.37 -21.67
C THR A 116 4.37 1.84 -21.23
N LEU A 117 4.93 2.73 -22.05
CA LEU A 117 4.92 4.17 -21.84
C LEU A 117 4.04 4.84 -22.89
N THR A 118 2.89 5.33 -22.44
CA THR A 118 1.92 6.10 -23.24
C THR A 118 1.69 7.46 -22.60
N GLU A 119 1.12 8.42 -23.34
CA GLU A 119 0.74 9.74 -22.80
C GLU A 119 -0.15 9.65 -21.55
N SER A 120 -1.05 8.67 -21.51
CA SER A 120 -1.91 8.42 -20.34
C SER A 120 -1.11 7.96 -19.12
N VAL A 121 -0.17 7.03 -19.32
CA VAL A 121 0.72 6.56 -18.27
C VAL A 121 1.63 7.69 -17.78
N ALA A 122 2.21 8.47 -18.71
CA ALA A 122 3.03 9.64 -18.38
C ALA A 122 2.25 10.65 -17.52
N LYS A 123 1.01 11.00 -17.94
CA LYS A 123 0.16 11.91 -17.18
C LYS A 123 -0.20 11.38 -15.79
N LEU A 124 -0.48 10.09 -15.66
CA LEU A 124 -0.77 9.46 -14.35
C LEU A 124 0.44 9.47 -13.42
N VAL A 125 1.63 9.19 -13.95
CA VAL A 125 2.88 9.24 -13.18
C VAL A 125 3.15 10.68 -12.72
N ASP A 126 3.00 11.66 -13.60
CA ASP A 126 3.20 13.08 -13.28
C ASP A 126 2.15 13.58 -12.26
N THR A 127 0.90 13.12 -12.38
CA THR A 127 -0.15 13.35 -11.37
C THR A 127 0.27 12.82 -9.99
N GLY A 128 0.82 11.60 -9.94
CA GLY A 128 1.32 11.01 -8.70
C GLY A 128 2.48 11.82 -8.09
N LEU A 129 3.33 12.38 -8.94
CA LEU A 129 4.45 13.22 -8.54
C LEU A 129 3.97 14.55 -7.93
N TYR A 130 3.09 15.27 -8.61
CA TYR A 130 2.45 16.48 -8.08
C TYR A 130 1.70 16.22 -6.77
N ALA A 131 0.92 15.14 -6.70
CA ALA A 131 0.18 14.78 -5.49
C ALA A 131 1.14 14.57 -4.32
N THR A 132 2.24 13.86 -4.54
CA THR A 132 3.27 13.62 -3.52
C THR A 132 3.92 14.93 -3.07
N TYR A 133 4.27 15.83 -3.99
CA TYR A 133 4.87 17.12 -3.63
C TYR A 133 3.91 18.04 -2.86
N ILE A 134 2.63 18.09 -3.25
CA ILE A 134 1.61 18.84 -2.52
C ILE A 134 1.47 18.29 -1.10
N LEU A 135 1.32 16.97 -0.95
CA LEU A 135 1.17 16.33 0.35
C LEU A 135 2.42 16.51 1.23
N LEU A 136 3.61 16.41 0.65
CA LEU A 136 4.87 16.63 1.35
C LEU A 136 4.98 18.07 1.85
N ALA A 137 4.67 19.07 1.01
CA ALA A 137 4.67 20.47 1.39
C ALA A 137 3.67 20.72 2.55
N LEU A 138 2.45 20.19 2.45
CA LEU A 138 1.45 20.29 3.50
C LEU A 138 1.89 19.60 4.79
N ALA A 139 2.59 18.46 4.71
CA ALA A 139 3.12 17.77 5.87
C ALA A 139 4.18 18.64 6.58
N ILE A 140 5.13 19.21 5.83
CA ILE A 140 6.16 20.12 6.36
C ILE A 140 5.51 21.34 7.02
N LEU A 141 4.57 21.99 6.33
CA LEU A 141 3.83 23.13 6.88
C LEU A 141 3.04 22.77 8.13
N SER A 142 2.46 21.57 8.18
CA SER A 142 1.72 21.09 9.36
C SER A 142 2.65 20.88 10.56
N ILE A 143 3.84 20.32 10.34
CA ILE A 143 4.85 20.11 11.40
C ILE A 143 5.36 21.47 11.91
N ALA A 144 5.76 22.35 11.00
CA ALA A 144 6.27 23.67 11.35
C ALA A 144 5.20 24.53 12.05
N GLY A 145 3.99 24.57 11.48
CA GLY A 145 2.86 25.32 12.03
C GLY A 145 2.44 24.82 13.41
N MET A 146 2.46 23.51 13.65
CA MET A 146 2.16 22.94 14.97
C MET A 146 3.24 23.27 16.00
N SER A 147 4.50 23.34 15.57
CA SER A 147 5.62 23.75 16.42
C SER A 147 5.49 25.21 16.86
N VAL A 148 5.13 26.11 15.93
CA VAL A 148 4.91 27.53 16.20
C VAL A 148 3.66 27.76 17.05
N ALA A 149 2.54 27.09 16.73
CA ALA A 149 1.29 27.24 17.48
C ALA A 149 1.39 26.79 18.94
N ARG A 150 2.30 25.86 19.26
CA ARG A 150 2.61 25.45 20.64
C ARG A 150 3.40 26.49 21.44
N LEU A 151 4.11 27.42 20.79
CA LEU A 151 4.81 28.51 21.49
C LEU A 151 3.86 29.62 21.94
N PHE A 152 2.68 29.70 21.31
CA PHE A 152 1.64 30.67 21.62
C PHE A 152 0.50 30.08 22.48
N LYS A 153 0.63 28.83 22.91
CA LYS A 153 -0.26 28.15 23.87
C LYS A 153 0.50 27.88 25.16
#